data_AF-A0A1X7V3K8-F1
#
_entry.id   AF-A0A1X7V3K8-F1
#
_cell.length_a   1.000
_cell.length_b   1.000
_cell.length_c   1.000
_cell.angle_alpha   90.00
_cell.angle_beta   90.00
_cell.angle_gamma   90.00
#
_symmetry.space_group_name_H-M   'P 1'
#
loop_
_entity.id
_entity.type
_entity.pdbx_description
1 polymer ?
#
loop_
_entity_poly.entity_id
_entity_poly.type
_entity_poly.pdbx_seq_one_letter_code
_entity_poly.pdbx_strand_id
1 'polypeptide(L)'
;MNVGCKGKALALASGVTPENALDYAPYVDAVLVATGISIDFHNIDPLKLRQLIAVTRSHSLSPSLSITTPKTAWYLSKIAPNTKGDKFAWLDPTSIYIDSRAFSDLTTDLVSQFNAADIDLVAGIDAMGFPLAGSIANRLGKGLLVIRKASKLCVEVDSVTYSCYAGSGKVMEMRKGAFPAGTRILLVDQWC
;
A
#
# COMPACT_ATOMS: atom_id res chain seq x y z
N MET A 1 -3.95 21.71 -13.97
CA MET A 1 -4.90 21.63 -12.84
C MET A 1 -5.30 20.17 -12.72
N ASN A 2 -4.65 19.41 -11.84
CA ASN A 2 -4.90 17.98 -11.67
C ASN A 2 -6.16 17.81 -10.80
N VAL A 3 -7.27 17.52 -11.46
CA VAL A 3 -8.53 17.20 -10.78
C VAL A 3 -8.42 15.75 -10.33
N GLY A 4 -8.27 15.55 -9.02
CA GLY A 4 -8.19 14.23 -8.39
C GLY A 4 -9.39 13.34 -8.73
N CYS A 5 -9.19 12.03 -8.55
CA CYS A 5 -10.21 11.02 -8.85
C CYS A 5 -11.41 11.20 -7.93
N LYS A 6 -12.54 11.57 -8.52
CA LYS A 6 -13.80 11.75 -7.81
C LYS A 6 -14.29 10.41 -7.26
N GLY A 7 -14.13 10.21 -5.95
CA GLY A 7 -15.24 9.76 -5.12
C GLY A 7 -15.08 8.48 -4.29
N LYS A 8 -14.05 7.63 -4.44
CA LYS A 8 -13.95 6.38 -3.64
C LYS A 8 -12.51 5.90 -3.44
N ALA A 9 -12.29 5.31 -2.26
CA ALA A 9 -10.99 5.05 -1.64
C ALA A 9 -10.06 4.12 -2.42
N LEU A 10 -8.77 4.45 -2.40
CA LEU A 10 -7.68 3.68 -3.00
C LEU A 10 -6.35 4.05 -2.31
N ALA A 11 -5.61 3.05 -1.83
CA ALA A 11 -4.54 3.22 -0.85
C ALA A 11 -3.13 3.36 -1.43
N LEU A 12 -2.31 4.21 -0.79
CA LEU A 12 -0.86 4.34 -0.92
C LEU A 12 -0.17 3.59 0.24
N ALA A 13 0.97 2.94 0.01
CA ALA A 13 1.72 2.24 1.06
C ALA A 13 3.13 2.82 1.29
N SER A 14 3.47 2.98 2.58
CA SER A 14 4.78 3.27 3.18
C SER A 14 5.41 4.67 2.93
N GLY A 15 6.02 5.24 3.98
CA GLY A 15 6.77 6.51 3.91
C GLY A 15 5.96 7.79 4.11
N VAL A 16 4.64 7.70 4.29
CA VAL A 16 3.80 8.87 4.59
C VAL A 16 3.88 9.25 6.05
N THR A 17 4.12 10.52 6.30
CA THR A 17 4.13 11.17 7.61
C THR A 17 3.07 12.28 7.62
N PRO A 18 2.64 12.79 8.79
CA PRO A 18 1.75 13.95 8.84
C PRO A 18 2.27 15.16 8.03
N GLU A 19 3.59 15.32 7.93
CA GLU A 19 4.25 16.45 7.27
C GLU A 19 4.20 16.36 5.74
N ASN A 20 4.29 15.16 5.15
CA ASN A 20 4.31 14.98 3.68
C ASN A 20 2.96 14.52 3.11
N ALA A 21 1.99 14.16 3.95
CA ALA A 21 0.71 13.62 3.51
C ALA A 21 -0.05 14.55 2.52
N LEU A 22 0.09 15.87 2.69
CA LEU A 22 -0.55 16.86 1.81
C LEU A 22 0.04 16.90 0.40
N ASP A 23 1.31 16.55 0.23
CA ASP A 23 1.95 16.50 -1.10
C ASP A 23 1.37 15.36 -1.94
N TYR A 24 0.90 14.31 -1.26
CA TYR A 24 0.27 13.15 -1.87
C TYR A 24 -1.25 13.27 -1.96
N ALA A 25 -1.89 14.12 -1.14
CA ALA A 25 -3.34 14.27 -1.05
C ALA A 25 -4.05 14.53 -2.39
N PRO A 26 -3.48 15.24 -3.39
CA PRO A 26 -4.10 15.38 -4.71
C PRO A 26 -4.12 14.09 -5.55
N TYR A 27 -3.33 13.10 -5.15
CA TYR A 27 -3.03 11.88 -5.92
C TYR A 27 -3.51 10.59 -5.23
N VAL A 28 -3.90 10.65 -3.94
CA VAL A 28 -4.21 9.47 -3.12
C VAL A 28 -5.45 9.68 -2.26
N ASP A 29 -6.24 8.61 -2.08
CA ASP A 29 -7.50 8.65 -1.33
C ASP A 29 -7.43 7.86 0.00
N ALA A 30 -6.43 7.00 0.17
CA ALA A 30 -6.13 6.30 1.43
C ALA A 30 -4.61 6.14 1.62
N VAL A 31 -4.18 6.04 2.88
CA VAL A 31 -2.77 5.87 3.24
C VAL A 31 -2.63 4.69 4.20
N LEU A 32 -1.81 3.72 3.82
CA LEU A 32 -1.35 2.62 4.66
C LEU A 32 0.02 3.02 5.23
N VAL A 33 0.05 3.22 6.54
CA VAL A 33 1.14 3.89 7.24
C VAL A 33 1.88 2.88 8.09
N ALA A 34 3.14 2.61 7.74
CA ALA A 34 3.98 1.70 8.50
C ALA A 34 4.93 2.48 9.43
N THR A 35 5.87 3.24 8.87
CA THR A 35 7.02 3.76 9.64
C THR A 35 6.91 5.24 10.00
N GLY A 36 6.22 6.05 9.21
CA GLY A 36 6.17 7.51 9.35
C GLY A 36 5.48 8.04 10.62
N ILE A 37 4.73 7.18 11.30
CA ILE A 37 4.01 7.49 12.54
C ILE A 37 4.53 6.71 13.74
N SER A 38 5.70 6.06 13.65
CA SER A 38 6.22 5.28 14.79
C SER A 38 6.94 6.18 15.81
N ILE A 39 6.81 5.86 17.11
CA ILE A 39 7.65 6.40 18.20
C ILE A 39 9.01 5.71 18.16
N ASP A 40 8.96 4.39 18.07
CA ASP A 40 10.11 3.49 18.08
C ASP A 40 9.83 2.27 17.20
N PHE A 41 10.69 1.25 17.28
CA PHE A 41 10.62 0.06 16.44
C PHE A 41 9.34 -0.79 16.58
N HIS A 42 8.62 -0.68 17.69
CA HIS A 42 7.46 -1.53 17.98
C HIS A 42 6.18 -0.74 18.27
N ASN A 43 6.31 0.56 18.53
CA ASN A 43 5.22 1.40 19.00
C ASN A 43 4.87 2.49 17.99
N ILE A 44 3.59 2.53 17.61
CA ILE A 44 2.99 3.66 16.87
C ILE A 44 2.88 4.86 17.81
N ASP A 45 3.19 6.05 17.30
CA ASP A 45 2.96 7.34 17.94
C ASP A 45 1.47 7.71 17.82
N PRO A 46 0.71 7.68 18.93
CA PRO A 46 -0.72 7.97 18.89
C PRO A 46 -1.04 9.42 18.52
N LEU A 47 -0.08 10.34 18.65
CA LEU A 47 -0.23 11.73 18.23
C LEU A 47 -0.02 11.86 16.72
N LYS A 48 1.07 11.32 16.18
CA LYS A 48 1.28 11.32 14.73
C LYS A 48 0.21 10.55 13.98
N LEU A 49 -0.25 9.41 14.53
CA LEU A 49 -1.38 8.68 13.98
C LEU A 49 -2.64 9.55 13.94
N ARG A 50 -2.96 10.25 15.04
CA ARG A 50 -4.13 11.16 15.10
C ARG A 50 -4.00 12.32 14.11
N GLN A 51 -2.83 12.93 14.01
CA GLN A 51 -2.56 14.01 13.05
C GLN A 51 -2.71 13.52 11.62
N LEU A 52 -2.13 12.36 11.30
CA LEU A 52 -2.25 11.77 9.97
C LEU A 52 -3.70 11.45 9.63
N ILE A 53 -4.44 10.81 10.56
CA ILE A 53 -5.88 10.57 10.40
C ILE A 53 -6.63 11.88 10.16
N ALA A 54 -6.32 12.96 10.88
CA ALA A 54 -6.98 14.24 10.72
C ALA A 54 -6.72 14.84 9.33
N VAL A 55 -5.47 14.86 8.87
CA VAL A 55 -5.06 15.35 7.54
C VAL A 55 -5.72 14.53 6.43
N THR A 56 -5.74 13.20 6.55
CA THR A 56 -6.37 12.34 5.55
C THR A 56 -7.89 12.50 5.53
N ARG A 57 -8.54 12.65 6.71
CA ARG A 57 -10.00 12.82 6.78
C ARG A 57 -10.49 14.18 6.29
N SER A 58 -9.73 15.25 6.47
CA SER A 58 -10.11 16.58 5.94
C SER A 58 -10.15 16.62 4.40
N HIS A 59 -9.49 15.67 3.73
CA HIS A 59 -9.50 15.53 2.28
C HIS A 59 -10.46 14.46 1.75
N SER A 60 -11.03 13.62 2.63
CA SER A 60 -12.00 12.61 2.21
C SER A 60 -13.36 13.26 1.95
N LEU A 61 -13.81 13.21 0.69
CA LEU A 61 -15.15 13.68 0.28
C LEU A 61 -16.28 12.72 0.67
N SER A 62 -15.99 11.61 1.36
CA SER A 62 -16.98 10.59 1.72
C SER A 62 -17.35 10.66 3.22
N PRO A 63 -18.65 10.72 3.56
CA PRO A 63 -19.07 10.66 4.96
C PRO A 63 -18.85 9.24 5.50
N SER A 64 -18.00 9.16 6.54
CA SER A 64 -17.81 8.01 7.44
C SER A 64 -17.52 6.66 6.77
N LEU A 65 -16.23 6.34 6.61
CA LEU A 65 -15.81 4.93 6.66
C LEU A 65 -16.17 4.40 8.06
N SER A 66 -17.21 3.58 8.17
CA SER A 66 -17.43 2.78 9.37
C SER A 66 -16.26 1.79 9.45
N ILE A 67 -15.36 1.98 10.41
CA ILE A 67 -14.38 0.94 10.75
C ILE A 67 -15.19 -0.22 11.34
N THR A 68 -15.60 -1.16 10.49
CA THR A 68 -16.08 -2.45 10.95
C THR A 68 -14.89 -3.09 11.64
N THR A 69 -15.00 -3.29 12.96
CA THR A 69 -13.98 -4.01 13.72
C THR A 69 -13.79 -5.37 13.03
N PRO A 70 -12.57 -5.74 12.61
CA PRO A 70 -12.39 -6.98 11.86
C PRO A 70 -12.97 -8.16 12.63
N LYS A 71 -13.52 -9.15 11.91
CA LYS A 71 -13.46 -10.55 12.37
C LYS A 71 -12.04 -10.76 12.88
N THR A 72 -11.89 -11.36 14.06
CA THR A 72 -10.60 -11.50 14.76
C THR A 72 -9.50 -11.82 13.75
N ALA A 73 -8.60 -10.86 13.48
CA ALA A 73 -7.55 -10.95 12.47
C ALA A 73 -6.46 -11.92 12.95
N TRP A 74 -6.87 -13.16 13.14
CA TRP A 74 -6.14 -14.23 13.82
C TRP A 74 -4.82 -14.53 13.13
N TYR A 75 -4.77 -14.36 11.81
CA TYR A 75 -3.57 -14.53 11.00
C TYR A 75 -2.47 -13.52 11.35
N LEU A 76 -2.78 -12.38 11.98
CA LEU A 76 -1.75 -11.41 12.41
C LEU A 76 -0.80 -12.01 13.45
N SER A 77 -1.25 -12.99 14.25
CA SER A 77 -0.37 -13.69 15.19
C SER A 77 0.68 -14.57 14.50
N LYS A 78 0.53 -14.82 13.18
CA LYS A 78 1.51 -15.59 12.40
C LYS A 78 2.64 -14.72 11.88
N ILE A 79 2.50 -13.40 11.86
CA ILE A 79 3.55 -12.48 11.42
C ILE A 79 4.78 -12.72 12.27
N ALA A 80 5.86 -13.17 11.63
CA ALA A 80 7.08 -13.47 12.34
C ALA A 80 7.84 -12.18 12.63
N PRO A 81 8.17 -11.86 13.90
CA PRO A 81 9.07 -10.76 14.18
C PRO A 81 10.45 -11.12 13.60
N ASN A 82 10.96 -10.28 12.72
CA ASN A 82 12.30 -10.40 12.18
C ASN A 82 13.04 -9.07 12.40
N THR A 83 14.36 -9.11 12.52
CA THR A 83 15.19 -7.91 12.62
C THR A 83 16.24 -7.96 11.53
N LYS A 84 16.25 -6.94 10.66
CA LYS A 84 17.31 -6.78 9.67
C LYS A 84 18.39 -5.84 10.22
N GLY A 85 19.33 -6.43 10.96
CA GLY A 85 20.33 -5.70 11.73
C GLY A 85 19.70 -4.91 12.88
N ASP A 86 20.49 -4.06 13.54
CA ASP A 86 20.09 -3.39 14.79
C ASP A 86 19.10 -2.23 14.60
N LYS A 87 18.63 -1.99 13.36
CA LYS A 87 17.95 -0.74 12.97
C LYS A 87 16.55 -0.89 12.40
N PHE A 88 16.08 -2.10 12.07
CA PHE A 88 14.75 -2.26 11.45
C PHE A 88 14.08 -3.56 11.93
N ALA A 89 12.96 -3.42 12.65
CA ALA A 89 12.00 -4.50 12.82
C ALA A 89 11.31 -4.71 11.47
N TRP A 90 11.34 -5.96 11.00
CA TRP A 90 10.63 -6.43 9.82
C TRP A 90 9.59 -7.42 10.30
N LEU A 91 8.32 -7.10 10.11
CA LEU A 91 7.22 -8.01 10.39
C LEU A 91 7.04 -8.95 9.20
N ASP A 92 7.73 -10.09 9.15
CA ASP A 92 7.69 -10.96 7.97
C ASP A 92 6.30 -11.60 7.77
N PRO A 93 5.53 -11.23 6.72
CA PRO A 93 4.21 -11.79 6.45
C PRO A 93 4.30 -13.08 5.62
N THR A 94 5.49 -13.55 5.24
CA THR A 94 5.62 -14.76 4.40
C THR A 94 5.07 -16.00 5.09
N SER A 95 5.09 -16.06 6.43
CA SER A 95 4.42 -17.08 7.22
C SER A 95 2.90 -17.10 7.00
N ILE A 96 2.27 -15.93 6.80
CA ILE A 96 0.87 -15.83 6.41
C ILE A 96 0.68 -16.35 4.99
N TYR A 97 1.60 -16.05 4.08
CA TYR A 97 1.50 -16.45 2.67
C TYR A 97 1.57 -17.97 2.47
N ILE A 98 2.27 -18.68 3.36
CA ILE A 98 2.37 -20.14 3.34
C ILE A 98 1.08 -20.80 3.83
N ASP A 99 0.37 -20.18 4.78
CA ASP A 99 -0.90 -20.68 5.31
C ASP A 99 -2.06 -20.21 4.42
N SER A 100 -2.62 -21.12 3.63
CA SER A 100 -3.65 -20.81 2.62
C SER A 100 -4.88 -20.12 3.21
N ARG A 101 -5.28 -20.48 4.44
CA ARG A 101 -6.41 -19.87 5.12
C ARG A 101 -6.04 -18.47 5.58
N ALA A 102 -4.87 -18.32 6.20
CA ALA A 102 -4.37 -17.04 6.66
C ALA A 102 -4.21 -16.05 5.50
N PHE A 103 -3.67 -16.49 4.36
CA PHE A 103 -3.50 -15.65 3.18
C PHE A 103 -4.83 -15.28 2.52
N SER A 104 -5.78 -16.21 2.46
CA SER A 104 -7.13 -15.94 1.96
C SER A 104 -7.87 -14.94 2.85
N ASP A 105 -7.81 -15.11 4.18
CA ASP A 105 -8.46 -14.22 5.14
C ASP A 105 -7.80 -12.83 5.10
N LEU A 106 -6.46 -12.75 5.11
CA LEU A 106 -5.72 -11.49 4.95
C LEU A 106 -6.15 -10.73 3.70
N THR A 107 -6.16 -11.40 2.55
CA THR A 107 -6.51 -10.76 1.27
C THR A 107 -7.98 -10.35 1.22
N THR A 108 -8.87 -11.13 1.84
CA THR A 108 -10.29 -10.79 1.98
C THR A 108 -10.48 -9.55 2.83
N ASP A 109 -9.82 -9.49 3.98
CA ASP A 109 -9.92 -8.37 4.91
C ASP A 109 -9.33 -7.10 4.30
N LEU A 110 -8.20 -7.20 3.59
CA LEU A 110 -7.60 -6.08 2.85
C LEU A 110 -8.53 -5.52 1.78
N VAL A 111 -9.22 -6.37 1.01
CA VAL A 111 -10.12 -5.89 -0.04
C VAL A 111 -11.48 -5.45 0.47
N SER A 112 -11.89 -5.89 1.68
CA SER A 112 -13.22 -5.62 2.25
C SER A 112 -13.55 -4.14 2.39
N GLN A 113 -12.53 -3.29 2.49
CA GLN A 113 -12.67 -1.84 2.63
C GLN A 113 -12.85 -1.12 1.29
N PHE A 114 -12.62 -1.81 0.17
CA PHE A 114 -12.72 -1.25 -1.16
C PHE A 114 -13.97 -1.75 -1.88
N ASN A 115 -14.59 -0.87 -2.66
CA ASN A 115 -15.61 -1.29 -3.60
C ASN A 115 -14.92 -1.70 -4.91
N ALA A 116 -15.06 -2.97 -5.30
CA ALA A 116 -14.43 -3.54 -6.49
C ALA A 116 -14.85 -2.85 -7.80
N ALA A 117 -16.02 -2.20 -7.83
CA ALA A 117 -16.47 -1.40 -8.97
C ALA A 117 -15.63 -0.14 -9.17
N ASP A 118 -14.82 0.22 -8.17
CA ASP A 118 -14.03 1.45 -8.16
C ASP A 118 -12.55 1.25 -8.44
N ILE A 119 -12.18 0.00 -8.68
CA ILE A 119 -10.82 -0.41 -9.00
C ILE A 119 -10.84 -0.92 -10.43
N ASP A 120 -10.02 -0.32 -11.28
CA ASP A 120 -9.89 -0.75 -12.68
C ASP A 120 -8.65 -1.64 -12.86
N LEU A 121 -7.62 -1.41 -12.06
CA LEU A 121 -6.33 -2.11 -12.11
C LEU A 121 -5.73 -2.25 -10.70
N VAL A 122 -4.93 -3.29 -10.47
CA VAL A 122 -4.14 -3.44 -9.25
C VAL A 122 -2.66 -3.32 -9.62
N ALA A 123 -1.86 -2.57 -8.87
CA ALA A 123 -0.43 -2.42 -9.08
C ALA A 123 0.36 -2.99 -7.90
N GLY A 124 1.25 -3.95 -8.16
CA GLY A 124 2.15 -4.51 -7.15
C GLY A 124 3.53 -3.86 -7.21
N ILE A 125 4.08 -3.50 -6.05
CA ILE A 125 5.43 -2.94 -5.93
C ILE A 125 6.43 -4.03 -5.55
N ASP A 126 7.45 -4.19 -6.41
CA ASP A 126 8.61 -5.06 -6.24
C ASP A 126 8.28 -6.53 -5.90
N ALA A 127 9.32 -7.38 -5.83
CA ALA A 127 9.16 -8.83 -5.72
C ALA A 127 8.29 -9.29 -4.54
N MET A 128 8.35 -8.59 -3.40
CA MET A 128 7.58 -8.96 -2.21
C MET A 128 6.12 -8.50 -2.26
N GLY A 129 5.80 -7.43 -3.01
CA GLY A 129 4.43 -6.97 -3.18
C GLY A 129 3.64 -7.79 -4.21
N PHE A 130 4.32 -8.47 -5.15
CA PHE A 130 3.62 -9.21 -6.22
C PHE A 130 2.71 -10.35 -5.75
N PRO A 131 3.08 -11.20 -4.76
CA PRO A 131 2.18 -12.25 -4.28
C PRO A 131 0.87 -11.68 -3.74
N LEU A 132 0.96 -10.63 -2.93
CA LEU A 132 -0.19 -9.97 -2.33
C LEU A 132 -1.04 -9.27 -3.41
N ALA A 133 -0.39 -8.48 -4.28
CA ALA A 133 -1.05 -7.77 -5.37
C ALA A 133 -1.74 -8.73 -6.35
N GLY A 134 -1.09 -9.84 -6.70
CA GLY A 134 -1.65 -10.86 -7.59
C GLY A 134 -2.87 -11.55 -6.99
N SER A 135 -2.84 -11.89 -5.70
CA SER A 135 -4.00 -12.44 -5.00
C SER A 135 -5.18 -11.47 -4.98
N ILE A 136 -4.91 -10.19 -4.65
CA ILE A 136 -5.92 -9.13 -4.64
C ILE A 136 -6.51 -8.90 -6.04
N ALA A 137 -5.66 -8.80 -7.08
CA ALA A 137 -6.09 -8.64 -8.46
C ALA A 137 -7.00 -9.78 -8.91
N ASN A 138 -6.60 -11.03 -8.63
CA ASN A 138 -7.40 -12.21 -8.96
C ASN A 138 -8.74 -12.21 -8.20
N ARG A 139 -8.73 -11.88 -6.91
CA ARG A 139 -9.95 -11.80 -6.08
C ARG A 139 -10.93 -10.73 -6.57
N LEU A 140 -10.42 -9.60 -7.04
CA LEU A 140 -11.23 -8.50 -7.58
C LEU A 140 -11.61 -8.68 -9.06
N GLY A 141 -11.07 -9.68 -9.74
CA GLY A 141 -11.25 -9.86 -11.19
C GLY A 141 -10.64 -8.74 -12.01
N LYS A 142 -9.48 -8.21 -11.59
CA LYS A 142 -8.78 -7.07 -12.22
C LYS A 142 -7.42 -7.49 -12.77
N GLY A 143 -6.89 -6.67 -13.68
CA GLY A 143 -5.52 -6.81 -14.16
C GLY A 143 -4.48 -6.49 -13.08
N LEU A 144 -3.26 -6.99 -13.27
CA LEU A 144 -2.11 -6.69 -12.43
C LEU A 144 -1.05 -5.90 -13.22
N LEU A 145 -0.70 -4.71 -12.73
CA LEU A 145 0.46 -3.93 -13.13
C LEU A 145 1.62 -4.24 -12.19
N VAL A 146 2.81 -4.45 -12.75
CA VAL A 146 4.03 -4.66 -11.96
C VAL A 146 4.89 -3.40 -12.01
N ILE A 147 5.31 -2.94 -10.83
CA ILE A 147 6.27 -1.85 -10.66
C ILE A 147 7.54 -2.49 -10.08
N ARG A 148 8.66 -2.40 -10.80
CA ARG A 148 9.90 -3.14 -10.45
C ARG A 148 11.07 -2.20 -10.27
N LYS A 149 12.10 -2.67 -9.56
CA LYS A 149 13.42 -2.03 -9.59
C LYS A 149 13.94 -1.95 -11.03
N ALA A 150 14.74 -0.93 -11.29
CA ALA A 150 15.25 -0.65 -12.63
C ALA A 150 15.96 -1.83 -13.30
N SER A 151 15.89 -1.84 -14.64
CA SER A 151 16.51 -2.84 -15.52
C SER A 151 15.94 -4.27 -15.36
N LYS A 152 14.71 -4.41 -14.84
CA LYS A 152 14.03 -5.71 -14.71
C LYS A 152 12.88 -5.91 -15.69
N LEU A 153 12.51 -4.89 -16.46
CA LEU A 153 11.49 -4.95 -17.50
C LEU A 153 12.15 -4.95 -18.88
N CYS A 154 11.78 -5.90 -19.74
CA CYS A 154 12.33 -6.04 -21.09
C CYS A 154 11.54 -5.24 -22.15
N VAL A 155 10.93 -4.12 -21.75
CA VAL A 155 10.01 -3.31 -22.57
C VAL A 155 10.30 -1.83 -22.34
N GLU A 156 9.67 -0.94 -23.12
CA GLU A 156 9.71 0.48 -22.81
C GLU A 156 9.10 0.76 -21.44
N VAL A 157 9.77 1.62 -20.67
CA VAL A 157 9.41 1.92 -19.28
C VAL A 157 9.27 3.41 -19.02
N ASP A 158 8.41 3.73 -18.07
CA ASP A 158 8.46 4.99 -17.33
C ASP A 158 9.24 4.75 -16.03
N SER A 159 10.13 5.66 -15.65
CA SER A 159 11.01 5.52 -14.49
C SER A 159 10.95 6.69 -13.53
N VAL A 160 11.06 6.39 -12.24
CA VAL A 160 11.11 7.38 -11.15
C VAL A 160 12.22 7.02 -10.18
N THR A 161 13.06 8.00 -9.85
CA THR A 161 14.09 7.88 -8.82
C THR A 161 13.55 8.36 -7.49
N TYR A 162 13.80 7.61 -6.43
CA TYR A 162 13.44 7.97 -5.06
C TYR A 162 14.57 7.61 -4.09
N SER A 163 14.67 8.35 -2.99
CA SER A 163 15.58 8.03 -1.89
C SER A 163 14.90 7.04 -0.96
N CYS A 164 15.48 5.84 -0.80
CA CYS A 164 14.97 4.90 0.18
C CYS A 164 15.48 5.24 1.59
N TYR A 165 14.90 4.60 2.61
CA TYR A 165 15.27 4.77 4.02
C TYR A 165 16.77 4.53 4.34
N ALA A 166 17.48 3.81 3.47
CA ALA A 166 18.92 3.59 3.59
C ALA A 166 19.76 4.76 3.03
N GLY A 167 19.14 5.86 2.58
CA GLY A 167 19.80 7.01 1.98
C GLY A 167 20.30 6.78 0.55
N SER A 168 20.22 5.55 0.03
CA SER A 168 20.58 5.25 -1.37
C SER A 168 19.41 5.57 -2.31
N GLY A 169 19.72 6.23 -3.43
CA GLY A 169 18.79 6.39 -4.54
C GLY A 169 18.43 5.04 -5.16
N LYS A 170 17.13 4.76 -5.29
CA LYS A 170 16.58 3.61 -5.99
C LYS A 170 15.75 4.12 -7.16
N VAL A 171 15.73 3.34 -8.24
CA VAL A 171 14.92 3.65 -9.43
C VAL A 171 13.87 2.56 -9.59
N MET A 172 12.62 2.99 -9.72
CA MET A 172 11.49 2.12 -10.02
C MET A 172 11.02 2.34 -11.44
N GLU A 173 10.58 1.28 -12.09
CA GLU A 173 10.13 1.22 -13.48
C GLU A 173 8.76 0.55 -13.57
N MET A 174 7.94 1.03 -14.49
CA MET A 174 6.70 0.37 -14.92
C MET A 174 6.62 0.38 -16.46
N ARG A 175 5.83 -0.51 -17.05
CA ARG A 175 5.60 -0.51 -18.51
C ARG A 175 5.04 0.85 -18.95
N LYS A 176 5.67 1.45 -19.96
CA LYS A 176 5.21 2.71 -20.54
C LYS A 176 3.84 2.53 -21.21
N GLY A 177 2.93 3.46 -20.94
CA GLY A 177 1.56 3.41 -21.48
C GLY A 177 0.74 2.21 -20.98
N ALA A 178 0.98 1.75 -19.75
CA ALA A 178 0.29 0.60 -19.17
C ALA A 178 -1.24 0.77 -19.04
N PHE A 179 -1.73 2.01 -18.96
CA PHE A 179 -3.14 2.33 -18.75
C PHE A 179 -3.48 3.74 -19.27
N PRO A 180 -4.74 4.02 -19.66
CA PRO A 180 -5.19 5.35 -20.06
C PRO A 180 -5.34 6.30 -18.86
N ALA A 181 -5.36 7.60 -19.13
CA ALA A 181 -5.65 8.62 -18.12
C ALA A 181 -7.03 8.39 -17.48
N GLY A 182 -7.12 8.59 -16.17
CA GLY A 182 -8.35 8.37 -15.39
C GLY A 182 -8.55 6.94 -14.88
N THR A 183 -7.64 6.00 -15.18
CA THR A 183 -7.66 4.64 -14.62
C THR A 183 -7.46 4.66 -13.11
N ARG A 184 -8.31 3.96 -12.35
CA ARG A 184 -8.20 3.85 -10.90
C ARG A 184 -7.39 2.62 -10.52
N ILE A 185 -6.21 2.83 -9.92
CA ILE A 185 -5.20 1.79 -9.67
C ILE A 185 -5.01 1.52 -8.18
N LEU A 186 -5.40 0.33 -7.69
CA LEU A 186 -5.11 -0.09 -6.32
C LEU A 186 -3.63 -0.45 -6.20
N LEU A 187 -2.86 0.40 -5.52
CA LEU A 187 -1.45 0.13 -5.25
C LEU A 187 -1.31 -0.79 -4.04
N VAL A 188 -0.54 -1.86 -4.20
CA VAL A 188 -0.31 -2.89 -3.19
C VAL A 188 1.19 -3.03 -3.01
N ASP A 189 1.62 -2.84 -1.77
CA ASP A 189 2.99 -3.10 -1.34
C ASP A 189 2.96 -4.05 -0.14
N GLN A 190 3.92 -4.96 -0.13
CA GLN A 190 4.29 -5.67 1.08
C GLN A 190 5.37 -4.80 1.69
N TRP A 191 4.98 -3.96 2.64
CA TRP A 191 5.93 -3.28 3.51
C TRP A 191 5.64 -3.71 4.93
N CYS A 192 6.63 -4.34 5.56
CA CYS A 192 6.55 -4.77 6.94
C CYS A 192 7.89 -4.57 7.64
#